data_AF-B6YWU8-F1
#
_entry.id   AF-B6YWU8-F1
#
_cell.length_a   1.000
_cell.length_b   1.000
_cell.length_c   1.000
_cell.angle_alpha   90.00
_cell.angle_beta   90.00
_cell.angle_gamma   90.00
#
_symmetry.space_group_name_H-M   'P 1'
#
loop_
_entity.id
_entity.type
_entity.pdbx_description
1 polymer ?
#
loop_
_entity_poly.entity_id
_entity_poly.type
_entity_poly.pdbx_seq_one_letter_code
_entity_poly.pdbx_strand_id
1 'polypeptide(L)'
;MDYRRLNDILMKDVDRKKILITRRPPFEIQAHNVHPIWLAKVSHPSAVHPSRLHVIEQAVWEHLQQEEADVVLDAVEYLIIENGVEPTLRFVSKLRDIALLMNSDFYVTVGDGLDDRVFNILKRIIE
;
A
#
# COMPACT_ATOMS: atom_id res chain seq x y z
N MET A 1 -3.30 -7.49 7.93
CA MET A 1 -2.42 -7.58 9.12
C MET A 1 -2.61 -6.33 9.96
N ASP A 2 -2.40 -6.37 11.27
CA ASP A 2 -2.52 -5.19 12.14
C ASP A 2 -1.49 -4.09 11.77
N TYR A 3 -1.92 -2.82 11.66
CA TYR A 3 -1.05 -1.66 11.40
C TYR A 3 0.11 -1.48 12.38
N ARG A 4 -0.06 -1.97 13.62
CA ARG A 4 1.00 -1.98 14.63
C ARG A 4 2.19 -2.84 14.21
N ARG A 5 2.00 -3.74 13.25
CA ARG A 5 3.03 -4.64 12.70
C ARG A 5 3.66 -4.12 11.41
N LEU A 6 3.37 -2.88 10.99
CA LEU A 6 3.99 -2.30 9.81
C LEU A 6 5.53 -2.38 9.89
N ASN A 7 6.10 -2.02 11.04
CA ASN A 7 7.55 -2.05 11.23
C ASN A 7 8.11 -3.48 11.09
N ASP A 8 7.40 -4.51 11.60
CA ASP A 8 7.81 -5.91 11.43
C ASP A 8 7.89 -6.27 9.94
N ILE A 9 6.92 -5.82 9.14
CA ILE A 9 6.89 -6.06 7.69
C ILE A 9 8.04 -5.34 7.00
N LEU A 10 8.27 -4.06 7.34
CA LEU A 10 9.35 -3.28 6.72
C LEU A 10 10.74 -3.83 7.07
N MET A 11 10.90 -4.39 8.27
CA MET A 11 12.13 -5.03 8.73
C MET A 11 12.27 -6.50 8.30
N LYS A 12 11.21 -7.13 7.80
CA LYS A 12 11.28 -8.46 7.20
C LYS A 12 12.13 -8.37 5.93
N ASP A 13 13.26 -9.08 5.93
CA ASP A 13 14.24 -9.06 4.83
C ASP A 13 14.71 -7.62 4.48
N VAL A 14 15.76 -7.18 5.16
CA VAL A 14 16.30 -5.82 5.00
C VAL A 14 16.96 -5.60 3.63
N ASP A 15 17.31 -6.66 2.91
CA ASP A 15 17.91 -6.59 1.57
C ASP A 15 16.81 -6.50 0.50
N ARG A 16 15.60 -6.98 0.79
CA ARG A 16 14.43 -6.84 -0.08
C ARG A 16 13.87 -5.42 -0.05
N LYS A 17 13.79 -4.80 -1.24
CA LYS A 17 13.16 -3.48 -1.43
C LYS A 17 11.66 -3.55 -1.20
N LYS A 18 11.05 -2.42 -0.81
CA LYS A 18 9.63 -2.33 -0.50
C LYS A 18 9.02 -1.05 -1.05
N ILE A 19 7.86 -1.15 -1.68
CA ILE A 19 7.03 -0.01 -2.08
C ILE A 19 5.98 0.19 -0.98
N LEU A 20 6.07 1.30 -0.25
CA LEU A 20 5.18 1.60 0.86
C LEU A 20 4.16 2.66 0.47
N ILE A 21 2.91 2.26 0.29
CA ILE A 21 1.78 3.17 0.05
C ILE A 21 1.22 3.57 1.42
N THR A 22 1.45 4.80 1.87
CA THR A 22 1.14 5.21 3.24
C THR A 22 0.74 6.69 3.33
N ARG A 23 0.12 7.06 4.45
CA ARG A 23 -0.11 8.47 4.81
C ARG A 23 1.09 9.11 5.51
N ARG A 24 2.06 8.31 5.96
CA ARG A 24 3.27 8.82 6.62
C ARG A 24 4.09 9.63 5.61
N PRO A 25 4.47 10.86 5.93
CA PRO A 25 5.27 11.66 5.03
C PRO A 25 6.67 11.05 4.85
N PRO A 26 7.32 11.26 3.70
CA PRO A 26 8.61 10.61 3.39
C PRO A 26 9.71 10.86 4.43
N PHE A 27 9.72 12.03 5.07
CA PHE A 27 10.74 12.37 6.09
C PHE A 27 10.62 11.55 7.39
N GLU A 28 9.50 10.86 7.63
CA GLU A 28 9.33 9.94 8.77
C GLU A 28 9.80 8.51 8.45
N ILE A 29 10.12 8.22 7.18
CA ILE A 29 10.46 6.87 6.71
C ILE A 29 11.98 6.76 6.64
N GLN A 30 12.58 6.11 7.64
CA GLN A 30 14.03 6.05 7.83
C GLN A 30 14.70 4.82 7.17
N ALA A 31 13.93 3.95 6.52
CA ALA A 31 14.43 2.69 5.96
C ALA A 31 14.93 2.88 4.52
N HIS A 32 16.21 2.58 4.27
CA HIS A 32 16.90 2.79 2.99
C HIS A 32 16.36 1.93 1.84
N ASN A 33 15.75 0.78 2.15
CA ASN A 33 15.16 -0.15 1.19
C ASN A 33 13.67 0.12 0.94
N VAL A 34 13.12 1.24 1.43
CA VAL A 34 11.70 1.57 1.30
C VAL A 34 11.50 2.75 0.37
N HIS A 35 10.72 2.54 -0.70
CA HIS A 35 10.23 3.59 -1.58
C HIS A 35 8.82 4.02 -1.17
N PRO A 36 8.62 5.24 -0.65
CA PRO A 36 7.32 5.69 -0.18
C PRO A 36 6.46 6.31 -1.29
N ILE A 37 5.26 5.79 -1.46
CA ILE A 37 4.17 6.46 -2.18
C ILE A 37 3.31 7.18 -1.12
N TRP A 38 3.58 8.47 -0.95
CA TRP A 38 2.95 9.28 0.09
C TRP A 38 1.57 9.77 -0.33
N LEU A 39 0.53 9.32 0.37
CA LEU A 39 -0.85 9.73 0.16
C LEU A 39 -1.18 10.97 0.99
N ALA A 40 -1.44 12.08 0.31
CA ALA A 40 -1.86 13.31 0.97
C ALA A 40 -2.75 14.17 0.07
N LYS A 41 -3.63 14.98 0.70
CA LYS A 41 -4.48 15.97 0.01
C LYS A 41 -3.80 17.32 -0.14
N VAL A 42 -2.72 17.55 0.61
CA VAL A 42 -1.93 18.77 0.49
C VAL A 42 -1.21 18.79 -0.85
N SER A 43 -1.14 19.96 -1.47
CA SER A 43 -0.36 20.14 -2.70
C SER A 43 1.13 20.08 -2.36
N HIS A 44 1.79 19.00 -2.74
CA HIS A 44 3.21 18.79 -2.55
C HIS A 44 3.78 17.97 -3.72
N PRO A 45 4.97 18.26 -4.25
CA PRO A 45 5.53 17.56 -5.42
C PRO A 45 5.64 16.04 -5.25
N SER A 46 5.90 15.57 -4.03
CA SER A 46 6.04 14.14 -3.69
C SER A 46 4.75 13.49 -3.18
N ALA A 47 3.62 14.22 -3.12
CA ALA A 47 2.35 13.69 -2.62
C ALA A 47 1.47 13.21 -3.77
N VAL A 48 0.86 12.05 -3.59
CA VAL A 48 -0.17 11.52 -4.49
C VAL A 48 -1.54 11.70 -3.82
N HIS A 49 -2.46 12.34 -4.53
CA HIS A 49 -3.82 12.52 -4.01
C HIS A 49 -4.52 11.16 -3.88
N PRO A 50 -5.16 10.82 -2.74
CA PRO A 50 -5.72 9.49 -2.49
C PRO A 50 -6.87 9.10 -3.43
N SER A 51 -7.51 10.07 -4.09
CA SER A 51 -8.52 9.79 -5.11
C SER A 51 -7.95 9.38 -6.48
N ARG A 52 -6.63 9.57 -6.68
CA ARG A 52 -5.96 9.23 -7.95
C ARG A 52 -5.42 7.81 -7.91
N LEU A 53 -6.32 6.84 -7.70
CA LEU A 53 -5.98 5.41 -7.60
C LEU A 53 -5.13 4.94 -8.79
N HIS A 54 -5.48 5.35 -10.02
CA HIS A 54 -4.71 5.04 -11.23
C HIS A 54 -3.25 5.51 -11.19
N VAL A 55 -2.95 6.64 -10.54
CA VAL A 55 -1.56 7.13 -10.40
C VAL A 55 -0.80 6.25 -9.43
N ILE A 56 -1.43 5.83 -8.33
CA ILE A 56 -0.81 4.93 -7.35
C ILE A 56 -0.52 3.58 -8.02
N GLU A 57 -1.48 3.03 -8.78
CA GLU A 57 -1.31 1.78 -9.54
C GLU A 57 -0.15 1.87 -10.52
N GLN A 58 -0.08 2.95 -11.30
CA GLN A 58 0.98 3.18 -12.27
C GLN A 58 2.35 3.30 -11.59
N ALA A 59 2.44 4.03 -10.48
CA ALA A 59 3.70 4.18 -9.74
C ALA A 59 4.22 2.85 -9.18
N VAL A 60 3.31 1.99 -8.67
CA VAL A 60 3.66 0.64 -8.22
C VAL A 60 4.14 -0.21 -9.39
N TRP A 61 3.39 -0.20 -10.50
CA TRP A 61 3.76 -0.95 -11.71
C TRP A 61 5.14 -0.55 -12.23
N GLU A 62 5.39 0.74 -12.39
CA GLU A 62 6.66 1.28 -12.88
C GLU A 62 7.84 0.89 -11.97
N HIS A 63 7.66 0.94 -10.66
CA HIS A 63 8.71 0.51 -9.72
C HIS A 63 9.01 -0.98 -9.84
N LEU A 64 7.99 -1.83 -9.85
CA LEU A 64 8.18 -3.28 -9.94
C LEU A 64 8.82 -3.72 -11.27
N GLN A 65 8.64 -2.94 -12.35
CA GLN A 65 9.33 -3.19 -13.62
C GLN A 65 10.83 -2.91 -13.57
N GLN A 66 11.28 -2.06 -12.65
CA GLN A 66 12.69 -1.67 -12.52
C GLN A 66 13.42 -2.49 -11.47
N GLU A 67 12.73 -2.86 -10.39
CA GLU A 67 13.35 -3.42 -9.20
C GLU A 67 12.44 -4.50 -8.59
N GLU A 68 13.03 -5.59 -8.12
CA GLU A 68 12.27 -6.55 -7.34
C GLU A 68 11.97 -5.97 -5.94
N ALA A 69 10.69 -5.80 -5.61
CA ALA A 69 10.27 -5.17 -4.37
C ALA A 69 8.91 -5.70 -3.90
N ASP A 70 8.72 -5.81 -2.59
CA ASP A 70 7.40 -6.16 -2.04
C ASP A 70 6.52 -4.92 -1.93
N VAL A 71 5.20 -5.10 -2.03
CA VAL A 71 4.24 -4.00 -1.97
C VAL A 71 3.53 -4.01 -0.62
N VAL A 72 3.55 -2.87 0.07
CA VAL A 72 2.91 -2.67 1.37
C VAL A 72 1.90 -1.54 1.27
N LEU A 73 0.61 -1.87 1.41
CA LEU A 73 -0.47 -0.90 1.52
C LEU A 73 -0.79 -0.62 2.99
N ASP A 74 -0.40 0.57 3.46
CA ASP A 74 -0.59 1.07 4.82
C ASP A 74 -1.52 2.30 4.86
N ALA A 75 -2.64 2.22 4.15
CA ALA A 75 -3.60 3.32 4.06
C ALA A 75 -5.01 2.89 3.62
N VAL A 76 -5.39 1.62 3.78
CA VAL A 76 -6.62 1.11 3.16
C VAL A 76 -7.89 1.80 3.68
N GLU A 77 -7.98 2.09 4.97
CA GLU A 77 -9.12 2.82 5.56
C GLU A 77 -9.22 4.23 5.01
N TYR A 78 -8.07 4.88 4.81
CA TYR A 78 -8.04 6.22 4.24
C TYR A 78 -8.50 6.23 2.79
N LEU A 79 -8.07 5.23 2.01
CA LEU A 79 -8.57 5.05 0.64
C LEU A 79 -10.08 4.77 0.63
N ILE A 80 -10.61 3.99 1.59
CA ILE A 80 -12.05 3.76 1.75
C ILE A 80 -12.79 5.06 2.04
N ILE A 81 -12.26 5.92 2.93
CA ILE A 81 -12.88 7.21 3.24
C ILE A 81 -12.92 8.11 2.00
N GLU A 82 -11.86 8.13 1.20
CA GLU A 82 -11.71 9.05 0.07
C GLU A 82 -12.40 8.53 -1.21
N ASN A 83 -12.53 7.22 -1.40
CA ASN A 83 -13.01 6.60 -2.64
C ASN A 83 -14.24 5.70 -2.47
N GLY A 84 -14.61 5.38 -1.23
CA GLY A 84 -15.60 4.34 -0.93
C GLY A 84 -15.01 2.94 -0.87
N VAL A 85 -15.79 2.02 -0.30
CA VAL A 85 -15.39 0.63 -0.06
C VAL A 85 -15.12 -0.11 -1.37
N GLU A 86 -16.08 -0.12 -2.29
CA GLU A 86 -16.01 -0.95 -3.49
C GLU A 86 -14.85 -0.57 -4.44
N PRO A 87 -14.60 0.73 -4.73
CA PRO A 87 -13.45 1.13 -5.53
C PRO A 87 -12.12 0.77 -4.85
N THR A 88 -12.04 0.91 -3.53
CA THR A 88 -10.83 0.55 -2.78
C THR A 88 -10.57 -0.94 -2.82
N LEU A 89 -11.59 -1.79 -2.63
CA LEU A 89 -11.42 -3.25 -2.72
C LEU A 89 -10.95 -3.69 -4.11
N ARG A 90 -11.49 -3.09 -5.19
CA ARG A 90 -11.01 -3.34 -6.56
C ARG A 90 -9.55 -2.93 -6.74
N PHE A 91 -9.18 -1.76 -6.23
CA PHE A 91 -7.80 -1.28 -6.25
C PHE A 91 -6.85 -2.22 -5.50
N VAL A 92 -7.21 -2.67 -4.29
CA VAL A 92 -6.42 -3.65 -3.52
C VAL A 92 -6.24 -4.95 -4.29
N SER A 93 -7.31 -5.48 -4.90
CA SER A 93 -7.25 -6.69 -5.73
C SER A 93 -6.27 -6.50 -6.90
N LYS A 94 -6.35 -5.36 -7.60
CA LYS A 94 -5.47 -5.07 -8.73
C LYS A 94 -4.01 -4.93 -8.31
N LEU A 95 -3.73 -4.28 -7.18
CA LEU A 95 -2.36 -4.20 -6.66
C LEU A 95 -1.80 -5.57 -6.31
N ARG A 96 -2.61 -6.45 -5.72
CA ARG A 96 -2.20 -7.85 -5.48
C ARG A 96 -1.87 -8.56 -6.78
N ASP A 97 -2.74 -8.47 -7.78
CA ASP A 97 -2.52 -9.13 -9.08
C ASP A 97 -1.21 -8.65 -9.73
N ILE A 98 -0.93 -7.34 -9.65
CA ILE A 98 0.34 -6.76 -10.09
C ILE A 98 1.53 -7.33 -9.31
N ALA A 99 1.47 -7.35 -7.97
CA ALA A 99 2.55 -7.86 -7.14
C ALA A 99 2.85 -9.34 -7.42
N LEU A 100 1.81 -10.17 -7.53
CA LEU A 100 1.95 -11.60 -7.85
C LEU A 100 2.55 -11.82 -9.23
N LEU A 101 2.12 -11.05 -10.23
CA LEU A 101 2.70 -11.11 -11.59
C LEU A 101 4.20 -10.81 -11.58
N MET A 102 4.65 -9.95 -10.67
CA MET A 102 6.03 -9.53 -10.51
C MET A 102 6.80 -10.33 -9.44
N ASN A 103 6.29 -11.52 -9.05
CA ASN A 103 6.88 -12.39 -8.03
C ASN A 103 7.25 -11.64 -6.73
N SER A 104 6.35 -10.78 -6.29
CA SER A 104 6.51 -9.89 -5.14
C SER A 104 5.44 -10.17 -4.10
N ASP A 105 5.80 -10.08 -2.82
CA ASP A 105 4.82 -10.23 -1.75
C ASP A 105 3.91 -8.98 -1.68
N PHE A 106 2.65 -9.19 -1.32
CA PHE A 106 1.67 -8.12 -1.13
C PHE A 106 1.14 -8.12 0.31
N TYR A 107 1.27 -6.98 0.99
CA TYR A 107 0.83 -6.79 2.36
C TYR A 107 -0.17 -5.64 2.44
N VAL A 108 -1.21 -5.83 3.25
CA VAL A 108 -2.13 -4.76 3.64
C VAL A 108 -2.17 -4.66 5.16
N THR A 109 -1.92 -3.45 5.66
CA THR A 109 -2.18 -3.14 7.06
C THR A 109 -3.62 -2.64 7.23
N VAL A 110 -4.21 -3.03 8.34
CA VAL A 110 -5.56 -2.64 8.76
C VAL A 110 -5.53 -2.29 10.24
N GLY A 111 -6.32 -1.32 10.64
CA GLY A 111 -6.60 -0.94 12.02
C GLY A 111 -7.91 -1.50 12.54
N ASP A 112 -8.10 -1.40 13.85
CA ASP A 112 -9.24 -1.96 14.57
C ASP A 112 -10.59 -1.28 14.23
N GLY A 113 -10.56 -0.15 13.53
CA GLY A 113 -11.75 0.59 13.12
C GLY A 113 -12.39 0.12 11.81
N LEU A 114 -11.81 -0.89 11.14
CA LEU A 114 -12.36 -1.40 9.89
C LEU A 114 -13.55 -2.33 10.14
N ASP A 115 -14.63 -2.13 9.41
CA ASP A 115 -15.82 -2.98 9.46
C ASP A 115 -15.49 -4.46 9.17
N ASP A 116 -16.06 -5.38 9.96
CA ASP A 116 -15.78 -6.82 9.90
C ASP A 116 -16.07 -7.42 8.51
N ARG A 117 -17.12 -6.96 7.83
CA ARG A 117 -17.43 -7.46 6.49
C ARG A 117 -16.35 -7.03 5.51
N VAL A 118 -15.91 -5.77 5.58
CA VAL A 118 -14.83 -5.25 4.73
C VAL A 118 -13.52 -5.97 5.03
N PHE A 119 -13.19 -6.19 6.31
CA PHE A 119 -12.02 -6.94 6.73
C PHE A 119 -12.01 -8.38 6.17
N ASN A 120 -13.13 -9.09 6.26
CA ASN A 120 -13.24 -10.45 5.74
C ASN A 120 -13.09 -10.52 4.21
N ILE A 121 -13.60 -9.52 3.48
CA ILE A 121 -13.39 -9.43 2.04
C ILE A 121 -11.94 -9.13 1.72
N LEU A 122 -11.31 -8.16 2.39
CA LEU A 122 -9.88 -7.85 2.22
C LEU A 122 -9.01 -9.07 2.49
N LYS A 123 -9.28 -9.81 3.57
CA LYS A 123 -8.57 -11.05 3.90
C LYS A 123 -8.63 -12.05 2.74
N ARG A 124 -9.82 -12.29 2.18
CA ARG A 124 -10.00 -13.16 1.01
C ARG A 124 -9.34 -12.62 -0.26
N ILE A 125 -9.24 -11.30 -0.41
CA ILE A 125 -8.51 -10.68 -1.53
C ILE A 125 -7.02 -10.91 -1.39
N ILE A 126 -6.46 -11.05 -0.19
CA ILE A 126 -5.00 -11.12 0.03
C ILE A 126 -4.50 -12.57 0.15
N GLU A 127 -5.31 -13.48 0.70
CA GLU A 127 -5.06 -14.94 0.76
C GLU A 127 -4.99 -15.56 -0.64
#